data_AF-A0A2K3JL94-F1
#
_entry.id   AF-A0A2K3JL94-F1
#
_cell.length_a   1.000
_cell.length_b   1.000
_cell.length_c   1.000
_cell.angle_alpha   90.00
_cell.angle_beta   90.00
_cell.angle_gamma   90.00
#
_symmetry.space_group_name_H-M   'P 1'
#
loop_
_entity.id
_entity.type
_entity.pdbx_description
1 polymer ?
#
loop_
_entity_poly.entity_id
_entity_poly.type
_entity_poly.pdbx_seq_one_letter_code
_entity_poly.pdbx_strand_id
1 'polypeptide(L)'
;MWIVTKGETKVSIELLVRDIKGNTIQVSILENDIDLWKTKLAEGNTYYMRNFRVHDNDQGFKMTTHKFRLTFVGATRVDEAHIPGIPKTLFNFKDFSEIQSDKFEPDLLVDAIGVIESSKKSVTATSTKKGNVVFTLKDLRDNVLDCTLWDGLSVEFINFYNQLTDMGPAVMIIKHAR
;
A
#
# COMPACT_ATOMS: atom_id res chain seq x y z
N MET A 1 -4.48 2.65 -5.76
CA MET A 1 -3.96 3.51 -6.82
C MET A 1 -3.19 4.64 -6.16
N TRP A 2 -1.92 4.79 -6.49
CA TRP A 2 -1.08 5.87 -5.96
C TRP A 2 -0.18 6.41 -7.07
N ILE A 3 0.28 7.65 -6.92
CA ILE A 3 1.22 8.27 -7.84
C ILE A 3 2.62 8.11 -7.26
N VAL A 4 3.55 7.58 -8.05
CA VAL A 4 4.97 7.51 -7.71
C VAL A 4 5.64 8.79 -8.19
N THR A 5 6.39 9.43 -7.30
CA THR A 5 7.15 10.65 -7.60
C THR A 5 8.64 10.45 -7.41
N LYS A 6 9.45 11.17 -8.19
CA LYS A 6 10.89 11.31 -8.01
C LYS A 6 11.19 12.80 -7.82
N GLY A 7 11.37 13.20 -6.56
CA GLY A 7 11.33 14.62 -6.20
C GLY A 7 9.93 15.18 -6.43
N GLU A 8 9.82 16.27 -7.17
CA GLU A 8 8.54 16.90 -7.52
C GLU A 8 7.91 16.32 -8.80
N THR A 9 8.65 15.50 -9.55
CA THR A 9 8.19 14.92 -10.83
C THR A 9 7.36 13.66 -10.60
N LYS A 10 6.20 13.57 -11.23
CA LYS A 10 5.37 12.34 -11.26
C LYS A 10 5.94 11.38 -12.30
N VAL A 11 6.17 10.13 -11.92
CA VAL A 11 6.84 9.13 -12.77
C VAL A 11 5.85 8.08 -13.26
N SER A 12 4.94 7.63 -12.39
CA SER A 12 3.90 6.69 -12.77
C SER A 12 2.67 6.80 -11.86
N ILE A 13 1.55 6.26 -12.33
CA ILE A 13 0.49 5.75 -11.46
C ILE A 13 0.71 4.25 -11.31
N GLU A 14 0.66 3.78 -10.08
CA GLU A 14 0.65 2.37 -9.75
C GLU A 14 -0.72 2.01 -9.15
N LEU A 15 -1.28 0.88 -9.55
CA LEU A 15 -2.53 0.36 -9.00
C LEU A 15 -2.51 -1.15 -8.92
N LEU A 16 -3.34 -1.68 -8.03
CA LEU A 16 -3.64 -3.09 -7.91
C LEU A 16 -5.03 -3.33 -8.48
N VAL A 17 -5.14 -4.28 -9.41
CA VAL A 17 -6.43 -4.72 -9.94
C VAL A 17 -6.69 -6.14 -9.50
N ARG A 18 -7.94 -6.42 -9.11
CA ARG A 18 -8.38 -7.72 -8.62
C ARG A 18 -9.43 -8.30 -9.56
N ASP A 19 -9.27 -9.56 -9.92
CA ASP A 19 -10.25 -10.29 -10.73
C ASP A 19 -11.36 -10.93 -9.87
N ILE A 20 -12.35 -11.54 -10.54
CA ILE A 20 -13.46 -12.24 -9.89
C ILE A 20 -13.03 -13.47 -9.07
N LYS A 21 -11.84 -14.03 -9.35
CA LYS A 21 -11.27 -15.15 -8.60
C LYS A 21 -10.47 -14.68 -7.39
N GLY A 22 -10.35 -13.37 -7.19
CA GLY A 22 -9.59 -12.78 -6.10
C GLY A 22 -8.09 -12.66 -6.38
N ASN A 23 -7.60 -12.94 -7.59
CA ASN A 23 -6.20 -12.71 -7.93
C ASN A 23 -5.95 -11.22 -8.09
N THR A 24 -4.89 -10.73 -7.45
CA THR A 24 -4.47 -9.34 -7.54
C THR A 24 -3.21 -9.24 -8.40
N ILE A 25 -3.19 -8.31 -9.35
CA ILE A 25 -2.03 -8.02 -10.20
C ILE A 25 -1.73 -6.52 -10.17
N GLN A 26 -0.44 -6.17 -10.19
CA GLN A 26 0.00 -4.79 -10.28
C GLN A 26 -0.06 -4.27 -11.71
N VAL A 27 -0.49 -3.03 -11.86
CA VAL A 27 -0.56 -2.30 -13.13
C VAL A 27 0.17 -0.97 -12.96
N SER A 28 0.98 -0.63 -13.96
CA SER A 28 1.71 0.64 -14.02
C SER A 28 1.26 1.47 -15.23
N ILE A 29 1.11 2.77 -15.01
CA ILE A 29 0.78 3.76 -16.04
C ILE A 29 1.90 4.81 -16.01
N LEU A 30 2.62 4.95 -17.11
CA LEU A 30 3.82 5.78 -17.19
C LEU A 30 3.47 7.27 -17.28
N GLU A 31 4.44 8.12 -16.96
CA GLU A 31 4.36 9.58 -16.90
C GLU A 31 3.48 10.22 -17.99
N ASN A 32 3.72 9.89 -19.26
CA ASN A 32 3.02 10.47 -20.41
C ASN A 32 1.50 10.23 -20.41
N ASP A 33 1.03 9.18 -19.74
CA ASP A 33 -0.38 8.79 -19.73
C ASP A 33 -1.05 9.05 -18.37
N ILE A 34 -0.35 9.64 -17.39
CA ILE A 34 -0.88 9.89 -16.03
C ILE A 34 -2.15 10.73 -16.09
N ASP A 35 -2.13 11.88 -16.75
CA ASP A 35 -3.26 12.81 -16.77
C ASP A 35 -4.47 12.23 -17.51
N LEU A 36 -4.23 11.40 -18.53
CA LEU A 36 -5.27 10.67 -19.26
C LEU A 36 -6.00 9.66 -18.37
N TRP A 37 -5.26 8.88 -17.58
CA TRP A 37 -5.84 7.75 -16.84
C TRP A 37 -6.29 8.10 -15.44
N LYS A 38 -5.68 9.09 -14.78
CA LYS A 38 -6.08 9.53 -13.43
C LYS A 38 -7.57 9.94 -13.37
N THR A 39 -8.11 10.45 -14.47
CA THR A 39 -9.51 10.87 -14.56
C THR A 39 -10.48 9.74 -14.91
N LYS A 40 -9.98 8.61 -15.42
CA LYS A 40 -10.77 7.46 -15.88
C LYS A 40 -10.82 6.31 -14.89
N LEU A 41 -9.87 6.26 -13.96
CA LEU A 41 -9.73 5.19 -12.99
C LEU A 41 -10.10 5.69 -11.60
N ALA A 42 -10.97 4.95 -10.93
CA ALA A 42 -11.37 5.18 -9.56
C ALA A 42 -11.26 3.88 -8.75
N GLU A 43 -10.76 3.99 -7.52
CA GLU A 43 -10.74 2.85 -6.60
C GLU A 43 -12.16 2.38 -6.27
N GLY A 44 -12.35 1.06 -6.20
CA GLY A 44 -13.66 0.45 -5.92
C GLY A 44 -14.54 0.24 -7.15
N ASN A 45 -14.24 0.88 -8.28
CA ASN A 45 -14.95 0.64 -9.54
C ASN A 45 -14.41 -0.60 -10.27
N THR A 46 -15.22 -1.13 -11.19
CA THR A 46 -14.91 -2.34 -11.94
C THR A 46 -14.82 -2.05 -13.45
N TYR A 47 -13.94 -2.77 -14.13
CA TYR A 47 -13.54 -2.44 -15.50
C TYR A 47 -13.26 -3.69 -16.34
N TYR A 48 -13.55 -3.60 -17.64
CA TYR A 48 -12.95 -4.47 -18.65
C TYR A 48 -11.67 -3.83 -19.18
N MET A 49 -10.56 -4.54 -19.07
CA MET A 49 -9.24 -4.06 -19.50
C MET A 49 -8.67 -4.96 -20.59
N ARG A 50 -8.07 -4.39 -21.64
CA ARG A 50 -7.45 -5.13 -22.75
C ARG A 50 -6.31 -4.35 -23.41
N ASN A 51 -5.50 -5.04 -24.20
CA ASN A 51 -4.38 -4.49 -24.97
C ASN A 51 -3.30 -3.79 -24.09
N PHE A 52 -2.94 -4.41 -22.98
CA PHE A 52 -1.84 -4.00 -22.12
C PHE A 52 -0.59 -4.85 -22.40
N ARG A 53 0.59 -4.39 -21.98
CA ARG A 53 1.81 -5.21 -21.95
C ARG A 53 1.87 -6.02 -20.66
N VAL A 54 2.42 -7.23 -20.75
CA VAL A 54 2.68 -8.12 -19.62
C VAL A 54 4.18 -8.21 -19.44
N HIS A 55 4.63 -8.11 -18.20
CA HIS A 55 6.03 -8.25 -17.81
C HIS A 55 6.15 -9.22 -16.64
N ASP A 56 7.33 -9.80 -16.45
CA ASP A 56 7.63 -10.50 -15.21
C ASP A 56 7.57 -9.53 -14.03
N ASN A 57 7.13 -10.04 -12.88
CA ASN A 57 7.12 -9.29 -11.62
C ASN A 57 8.46 -9.52 -10.91
N ASP A 58 9.52 -8.88 -11.40
CA ASP A 58 10.91 -9.02 -10.96
C ASP A 58 11.43 -7.79 -10.18
N GLN A 59 10.50 -6.95 -9.69
CA GLN A 59 10.87 -5.78 -8.88
C GLN A 59 11.48 -6.19 -7.55
N GLY A 60 12.42 -5.38 -7.05
CA GLY A 60 13.05 -5.61 -5.74
C GLY A 60 12.08 -5.53 -4.56
N PHE A 61 10.92 -4.89 -4.75
CA PHE A 61 9.76 -4.99 -3.86
C PHE A 61 8.51 -5.23 -4.69
N LYS A 62 7.67 -6.15 -4.25
CA LYS A 62 6.47 -6.63 -4.94
C LYS A 62 5.25 -6.30 -4.12
N MET A 63 4.20 -5.85 -4.79
CA MET A 63 2.90 -5.61 -4.16
C MET A 63 1.99 -6.84 -4.13
N THR A 64 2.32 -7.85 -4.93
CA THR A 64 1.52 -9.07 -5.09
C THR A 64 2.45 -10.25 -5.37
N THR A 65 2.01 -11.45 -5.01
CA THR A 65 2.67 -12.72 -5.38
C THR A 65 2.44 -13.12 -6.84
N HIS A 66 1.70 -12.32 -7.61
CA HIS A 66 1.44 -12.62 -9.00
C HIS A 66 2.75 -12.62 -9.80
N LYS A 67 2.96 -13.64 -10.64
CA LYS A 67 4.21 -13.81 -11.41
C LYS A 67 4.47 -12.71 -12.43
N PHE A 68 3.40 -12.03 -12.84
CA PHE A 68 3.43 -10.99 -13.86
C PHE A 68 2.87 -9.68 -13.31
N ARG A 69 3.19 -8.59 -14.01
CA ARG A 69 2.62 -7.25 -13.86
C ARG A 69 2.20 -6.71 -15.21
N LEU A 70 1.35 -5.69 -15.22
CA LEU A 70 0.85 -5.06 -16.43
C LEU A 70 1.38 -3.64 -16.58
N THR A 71 1.53 -3.20 -17.83
CA THR A 71 1.81 -1.81 -18.17
C THR A 71 0.80 -1.31 -19.19
N PHE A 72 0.18 -0.18 -18.90
CA PHE A 72 -0.69 0.50 -19.87
C PHE A 72 0.15 1.09 -21.00
N VAL A 73 -0.38 0.99 -22.22
CA VAL A 73 0.24 1.50 -23.45
C VAL A 73 -0.82 2.23 -24.28
N GLY A 74 -0.44 2.95 -25.34
CA GLY A 74 -1.40 3.68 -26.18
C GLY A 74 -2.52 2.81 -26.79
N ALA A 75 -2.29 1.50 -26.95
CA ALA A 75 -3.29 0.55 -27.42
C ALA A 75 -4.27 0.07 -26.32
N THR A 76 -3.96 0.31 -25.04
CA THR A 76 -4.77 -0.13 -23.90
C THR A 76 -6.16 0.47 -23.96
N ARG A 77 -7.16 -0.34 -23.66
CA ARG A 77 -8.57 0.05 -23.55
C ARG A 77 -9.08 -0.38 -22.19
N VAL A 78 -9.78 0.53 -21.53
CA VAL A 78 -10.42 0.32 -20.22
C VAL A 78 -11.83 0.85 -20.32
N ASP A 79 -12.79 -0.04 -20.18
CA ASP A 79 -14.21 0.24 -20.27
C ASP A 79 -14.82 -0.01 -18.88
N GLU A 80 -15.33 1.03 -18.23
CA GLU A 80 -15.99 0.90 -16.93
C GLU A 80 -17.29 0.12 -17.07
N ALA A 81 -17.50 -0.85 -16.18
CA ALA A 81 -18.69 -1.68 -16.16
C ALA A 81 -18.94 -2.19 -14.76
N HIS A 82 -20.20 -2.32 -14.34
CA HIS A 82 -20.52 -2.97 -13.08
C HIS A 82 -20.37 -4.49 -13.20
N ILE A 83 -19.32 -5.04 -12.60
CA ILE A 83 -19.03 -6.48 -12.65
C ILE A 83 -19.29 -7.07 -11.25
N PRO A 84 -20.43 -7.76 -11.04
CA PRO A 84 -20.75 -8.32 -9.74
C PRO A 84 -19.81 -9.47 -9.36
N GLY A 85 -19.64 -9.68 -8.06
CA GLY A 85 -18.88 -10.82 -7.53
C GLY A 85 -17.37 -10.63 -7.41
N ILE A 86 -16.81 -9.50 -7.89
CA ILE A 86 -15.40 -9.18 -7.62
C ILE A 86 -15.22 -8.93 -6.11
N PRO A 87 -14.29 -9.65 -5.44
CA PRO A 87 -14.04 -9.44 -4.02
C PRO A 87 -13.63 -8.00 -3.74
N LYS A 88 -14.32 -7.36 -2.79
CA LYS A 88 -14.04 -5.98 -2.37
C LYS A 88 -12.95 -5.89 -1.29
N THR A 89 -12.22 -6.98 -1.05
CA THR A 89 -11.15 -7.02 -0.04
C THR A 89 -9.99 -6.13 -0.48
N LEU A 90 -9.85 -5.00 0.20
CA LEU A 90 -8.82 -3.98 -0.08
C LEU A 90 -7.46 -4.28 0.56
N PHE A 91 -7.45 -5.20 1.51
CA PHE A 91 -6.29 -5.52 2.34
C PHE A 91 -5.99 -7.01 2.26
N ASN A 92 -4.70 -7.33 2.34
CA ASN A 92 -4.18 -8.69 2.48
C ASN A 92 -3.34 -8.77 3.76
N PHE A 93 -4.03 -8.80 4.91
CA PHE A 93 -3.38 -8.79 6.21
C PHE A 93 -2.56 -10.06 6.43
N LYS A 94 -1.30 -9.88 6.82
CA LYS A 94 -0.39 -10.95 7.20
C LYS A 94 -0.42 -11.13 8.73
N ASP A 95 -0.46 -12.39 9.17
CA ASP A 95 -0.42 -12.71 10.60
C ASP A 95 0.92 -12.26 11.20
N PHE A 96 0.88 -11.61 12.36
CA PHE A 96 2.08 -11.05 12.99
C PHE A 96 3.11 -12.13 13.31
N SER A 97 2.65 -13.31 13.74
CA SER A 97 3.52 -14.48 13.96
C SER A 97 4.24 -14.98 12.69
N GLU A 98 3.66 -14.79 11.50
CA GLU A 98 4.31 -15.15 10.23
C GLU A 98 5.38 -14.13 9.85
N ILE A 99 5.12 -12.84 10.13
CA ILE A 99 6.10 -11.76 9.95
C ILE A 99 7.30 -11.97 10.88
N GLN A 100 7.04 -12.18 12.18
CA GLN A 100 8.09 -12.38 13.19
C GLN A 100 8.94 -13.63 12.97
N SER A 101 8.38 -14.66 12.33
CA SER A 101 9.11 -15.90 12.03
C SER A 101 9.82 -15.89 10.67
N ASP A 102 9.85 -14.74 9.99
CA ASP A 102 10.41 -14.57 8.64
C ASP A 102 9.84 -15.57 7.62
N LYS A 103 8.60 -16.05 7.83
CA LYS A 103 7.89 -16.97 6.94
C LYS A 103 7.10 -16.20 5.89
N PHE A 104 7.75 -15.26 5.23
CA PHE A 104 7.19 -14.48 4.15
C PHE A 104 8.23 -14.24 3.05
N GLU A 105 7.77 -13.90 1.86
CA GLU A 105 8.66 -13.50 0.76
C GLU A 105 9.28 -12.15 1.13
N PRO A 106 10.61 -12.04 1.34
CA PRO A 106 11.22 -10.80 1.88
C PRO A 106 11.06 -9.57 0.99
N ASP A 107 10.80 -9.79 -0.30
CA ASP A 107 10.52 -8.78 -1.30
C ASP A 107 9.02 -8.46 -1.43
N LEU A 108 8.12 -9.23 -0.81
CA LEU A 108 6.69 -8.97 -0.84
C LEU A 108 6.27 -8.02 0.27
N LEU A 109 5.64 -6.91 -0.11
CA LEU A 109 5.06 -5.96 0.81
C LEU A 109 3.77 -6.51 1.41
N VAL A 110 3.57 -6.33 2.72
CA VAL A 110 2.48 -6.92 3.50
C VAL A 110 1.57 -5.86 4.10
N ASP A 111 0.30 -6.20 4.31
CA ASP A 111 -0.60 -5.35 5.09
C ASP A 111 -0.63 -5.84 6.55
N ALA A 112 -0.68 -4.91 7.50
CA ALA A 112 -0.76 -5.20 8.93
C ALA A 112 -1.91 -4.41 9.56
N ILE A 113 -2.56 -5.01 10.55
CA ILE A 113 -3.60 -4.38 11.36
C ILE A 113 -3.39 -4.71 12.82
N GLY A 114 -3.46 -3.70 13.68
CA GLY A 114 -3.32 -3.90 15.12
C GLY A 114 -3.69 -2.65 15.92
N VAL A 115 -3.80 -2.83 17.22
CA VAL A 115 -3.95 -1.74 18.18
C VAL A 115 -2.56 -1.14 18.46
N ILE A 116 -2.47 0.18 18.49
CA ILE A 116 -1.25 0.88 18.90
C ILE A 116 -1.09 0.69 20.41
N GLU A 117 -0.09 -0.09 20.84
CA GLU A 117 0.11 -0.44 22.26
C GLU A 117 1.03 0.57 22.97
N SER A 118 2.19 0.85 22.38
CA SER A 118 3.13 1.83 22.92
C SER A 118 3.81 2.62 21.80
N SER A 119 3.89 3.95 21.97
CA SER A 119 4.77 4.80 21.20
C SER A 119 5.98 5.15 22.06
N LYS A 120 7.17 4.67 21.67
CA LYS A 120 8.41 5.24 22.24
C LYS A 120 8.63 6.56 21.53
N LYS A 121 8.57 7.67 22.27
CA LYS A 121 8.72 9.02 21.71
C LYS A 121 9.97 9.09 20.81
N SER A 122 9.70 9.56 19.60
CA SER A 122 10.58 9.70 18.43
C SER A 122 11.84 10.53 18.71
N VAL A 123 12.91 10.27 17.96
CA VAL A 123 14.02 11.21 17.76
C VAL A 123 13.49 12.38 16.93
N THR A 124 13.45 13.58 17.52
CA THR A 124 12.91 14.78 16.89
C THR A 124 13.66 15.14 15.60
N ALA A 125 12.90 15.37 14.53
CA ALA A 125 13.41 15.98 13.30
C ALA A 125 14.04 17.35 13.61
N THR A 126 15.29 17.55 13.22
CA THR A 126 15.92 18.88 13.14
C THR A 126 15.75 19.43 11.72
N SER A 127 16.07 20.70 11.47
CA SER A 127 16.09 21.30 10.12
C SER A 127 16.93 20.54 9.08
N THR A 128 17.76 19.60 9.54
CA THR A 128 18.68 18.78 8.75
C THR A 128 18.42 17.27 8.83
N LYS A 129 17.47 16.78 9.65
CA LYS A 129 17.18 15.35 9.81
C LYS A 129 15.71 15.03 9.56
N LYS A 130 15.50 14.13 8.61
CA LYS A 130 14.29 13.36 8.39
C LYS A 130 13.90 12.63 9.68
N GLY A 131 12.73 12.95 10.24
CA GLY A 131 12.23 12.34 11.47
C GLY A 131 11.71 10.92 11.24
N ASN A 132 11.70 10.13 12.31
CA ASN A 132 11.08 8.81 12.32
C ASN A 132 10.40 8.57 13.66
N VAL A 133 9.32 7.80 13.67
CA VAL A 133 8.61 7.39 14.89
C VAL A 133 8.60 5.87 14.96
N VAL A 134 8.95 5.35 16.14
CA VAL A 134 8.93 3.92 16.44
C VAL A 134 7.81 3.64 17.43
N PHE A 135 6.97 2.68 17.09
CA PHE A 135 5.82 2.28 17.89
C PHE A 135 5.57 0.80 17.71
N THR A 136 4.64 0.27 18.50
CA THR A 136 4.28 -1.14 18.48
C THR A 136 2.81 -1.30 18.09
N LEU A 137 2.54 -2.24 17.20
CA LEU A 137 1.20 -2.74 16.92
C LEU A 137 1.01 -4.08 17.63
N LYS A 138 -0.17 -4.27 18.22
CA LYS A 138 -0.58 -5.51 18.85
C LYS A 138 -1.81 -6.09 18.17
N ASP A 139 -1.75 -7.36 17.78
CA ASP A 139 -2.90 -8.06 17.19
C ASP A 139 -3.86 -8.63 18.26
N LEU A 140 -4.95 -9.24 17.81
CA LEU A 140 -5.95 -9.87 18.70
C LEU A 140 -5.44 -11.14 19.41
N ARG A 141 -4.25 -11.64 19.05
CA ARG A 141 -3.61 -12.84 19.61
C ARG A 141 -2.44 -12.46 20.53
N ASP A 142 -2.37 -11.19 20.94
CA ASP A 142 -1.31 -10.61 21.76
C ASP A 142 0.09 -10.61 21.13
N ASN A 143 0.24 -10.85 19.82
CA ASN A 143 1.52 -10.71 19.14
C ASN A 143 1.82 -9.23 18.92
N VAL A 144 3.09 -8.85 19.03
CA VAL A 144 3.55 -7.45 18.91
C VAL A 144 4.51 -7.26 17.73
N LEU A 145 4.25 -6.29 16.87
CA LEU A 145 5.16 -5.87 15.81
C LEU A 145 5.77 -4.50 16.12
N ASP A 146 7.08 -4.41 16.05
CA ASP A 146 7.80 -3.13 16.00
C ASP A 146 7.60 -2.49 14.63
N CYS A 147 7.15 -1.23 14.61
CA CYS A 147 6.84 -0.48 13.40
C CYS A 147 7.62 0.84 13.39
N THR A 148 8.08 1.25 12.21
CA THR A 148 8.73 2.56 12.02
C THR A 148 8.08 3.32 10.86
N LEU A 149 7.60 4.54 11.13
CA LEU A 149 7.23 5.49 10.08
C LEU A 149 8.33 6.53 9.92
N TRP A 150 8.52 6.99 8.69
CA TRP A 150 9.58 7.93 8.30
C TRP A 150 8.99 9.22 7.71
N ASP A 151 9.77 10.29 7.70
CA ASP A 151 9.49 11.53 6.98
C ASP A 151 8.12 12.13 7.35
N GLY A 152 7.37 12.65 6.36
CA GLY A 152 6.06 13.27 6.57
C GLY A 152 5.06 12.37 7.29
N LEU A 153 5.08 11.05 7.02
CA LEU A 153 4.19 10.09 7.68
C LEU A 153 4.44 10.06 9.19
N SER A 154 5.69 10.21 9.64
CA SER A 154 6.00 10.27 11.07
C SER A 154 5.41 11.50 11.75
N VAL A 155 5.45 12.66 11.07
CA VAL A 155 4.91 13.93 11.57
C VAL A 155 3.38 13.89 11.61
N GLU A 156 2.74 13.43 10.54
CA GLU A 156 1.28 13.25 10.46
C GLU A 156 0.78 12.30 11.54
N PHE A 157 1.46 11.16 11.73
CA PHE A 157 1.13 10.18 12.76
C PHE A 157 1.20 10.79 14.16
N ILE A 158 2.30 11.47 14.51
CA ILE A 158 2.47 12.07 15.84
C ILE A 158 1.41 13.15 16.09
N ASN A 159 1.13 13.99 15.09
CA ASN A 159 0.13 15.05 15.21
C ASN A 159 -1.27 14.47 15.45
N PHE A 160 -1.65 13.42 14.72
CA PHE A 160 -2.92 12.73 14.91
C PHE A 160 -2.97 12.00 16.25
N TYR A 161 -1.93 11.23 16.59
CA TYR A 161 -1.90 10.41 17.80
C TYR A 161 -1.94 11.25 19.08
N ASN A 162 -1.28 12.41 19.10
CA ASN A 162 -1.33 13.33 20.25
C ASN A 162 -2.72 13.97 20.46
N GLN A 163 -3.57 14.01 19.43
CA GLN A 163 -4.95 14.51 19.54
C GLN A 163 -5.93 13.44 20.04
N LEU A 164 -5.53 12.16 20.07
CA LEU A 164 -6.38 11.05 20.50
C LEU A 164 -6.50 10.89 22.02
N THR A 165 -5.95 11.82 22.81
CA THR A 165 -6.14 11.84 24.27
C THR A 165 -7.65 11.82 24.56
N ASP A 166 -8.10 10.74 25.21
CA ASP A 166 -9.49 10.42 25.61
C ASP A 166 -10.34 9.53 24.66
N MET A 167 -9.82 9.05 23.53
CA MET A 167 -10.60 8.25 22.56
C MET A 167 -10.51 6.71 22.73
N GLY A 168 -9.77 6.21 23.73
CA GLY A 168 -9.55 4.77 23.92
C GLY A 168 -8.49 4.19 22.98
N PRO A 169 -8.43 2.84 22.84
CA PRO A 169 -7.42 2.19 22.00
C PRO A 169 -7.55 2.58 20.52
N ALA A 170 -6.43 2.95 19.89
CA ALA A 170 -6.38 3.29 18.47
C ALA A 170 -5.98 2.07 17.62
N VAL A 171 -6.79 1.72 16.63
CA VAL A 171 -6.46 0.69 15.63
C VAL A 171 -5.79 1.36 14.43
N MET A 172 -4.67 0.80 13.99
CA MET A 172 -3.96 1.23 12.79
C MET A 172 -3.96 0.12 11.75
N ILE A 173 -4.16 0.53 10.49
CA ILE A 173 -3.94 -0.31 9.31
C ILE A 173 -2.72 0.24 8.58
N ILE A 174 -1.70 -0.60 8.39
CA ILE A 174 -0.53 -0.29 7.57
C ILE A 174 -0.66 -1.09 6.27
N LYS A 175 -0.57 -0.40 5.13
CA LYS A 175 -0.67 -1.01 3.82
C LYS A 175 0.69 -1.05 3.14
N HIS A 176 1.02 -2.19 2.54
CA HIS A 176 2.28 -2.41 1.79
C HIS A 176 3.54 -2.07 2.61
N ALA A 177 3.61 -2.53 3.86
CA ALA A 177 4.78 -2.45 4.70
C ALA A 177 5.88 -3.42 4.25
N ARG A 178 7.12 -3.04 4.55
CA ARG A 178 8.30 -3.88 4.47
C ARG A 178 8.67 -4.36 5.87
#